data_AF-A0A524DHL9-F1
#
_entry.id   AF-A0A524DHL9-F1
#
_cell.length_a   1.000
_cell.length_b   1.000
_cell.length_c   1.000
_cell.angle_alpha   90.00
_cell.angle_beta   90.00
_cell.angle_gamma   90.00
#
_symmetry.space_group_name_H-M   'P 1'
#
loop_
_entity.id
_entity.type
_entity.pdbx_description
1 polymer ?
#
loop_
_entity_poly.entity_id
_entity_poly.type
_entity_poly.pdbx_seq_one_letter_code
_entity_poly.pdbx_strand_id
1 'polypeptide(L)'
;MKIKVKRLKNNPIIFPEIDQSLGNNINGPSLICVPEWISNPLGCYYLYFSAHQGSYIRLAYADDLEGPWQIYKSGSLQLVESFFPTEISPQISKYAKKYDNIPHIASPDVHIHEESQEIYMYYHGLQLDLRQMTRVARSKDGIHFVAEPEIISLSYLRVFNYDGWYYGMAMPGIFFRSRNGINNFERGPSLFNHNMRHSALRVDKDILQIFWTQVGDCPERILLSIVDLTEDWLDWKVSPPIEVLFPEKEWEGGYLPPEPSVRGPINESVCQLRDPAIYEEEGRIFMLYSIAGESGIAIAELKIN
;
A
#
# COMPACT_ATOMS: atom_id res chain seq x y z
N MET A 1 -18.32 -12.88 10.89
CA MET A 1 -17.89 -12.57 9.51
C MET A 1 -17.24 -13.81 8.92
N LYS A 2 -17.62 -14.21 7.71
CA LYS A 2 -17.02 -15.31 6.95
C LYS A 2 -16.47 -14.75 5.64
N ILE A 3 -15.20 -15.03 5.35
CA ILE A 3 -14.54 -14.56 4.13
C ILE A 3 -14.24 -15.77 3.25
N LYS A 4 -14.53 -15.65 1.97
CA LYS A 4 -14.02 -16.56 0.94
C LYS A 4 -13.07 -15.79 0.04
N VAL A 5 -11.90 -16.36 -0.19
CA VAL A 5 -10.87 -15.78 -1.07
C VAL A 5 -10.73 -16.64 -2.31
N LYS A 6 -10.74 -16.02 -3.49
CA LYS A 6 -10.51 -16.66 -4.78
C LYS A 6 -9.39 -15.92 -5.52
N ARG A 7 -8.20 -16.51 -5.56
CA ARG A 7 -7.08 -16.01 -6.37
C ARG A 7 -7.50 -15.96 -7.85
N LEU A 8 -7.17 -14.85 -8.53
CA LEU A 8 -7.37 -14.77 -9.98
C LEU A 8 -6.47 -15.77 -10.71
N LYS A 9 -6.90 -16.17 -11.91
CA LYS A 9 -6.32 -17.30 -12.64
C LYS A 9 -4.87 -17.04 -13.08
N ASN A 10 -4.58 -15.82 -13.52
CA ASN A 10 -3.30 -15.44 -14.11
C ASN A 10 -2.30 -14.85 -13.10
N ASN A 11 -2.49 -15.12 -11.80
CA ASN A 11 -1.51 -14.70 -10.79
C ASN A 11 -0.15 -15.40 -10.99
N PRO A 12 0.96 -14.73 -10.62
CA PRO A 12 1.03 -13.35 -10.13
C PRO A 12 0.85 -12.31 -11.25
N ILE A 13 0.29 -11.15 -10.92
CA ILE A 13 0.02 -10.08 -11.89
C ILE A 13 1.24 -9.17 -12.14
N ILE A 14 2.14 -9.06 -11.16
CA ILE A 14 3.44 -8.39 -11.31
C ILE A 14 4.52 -9.30 -10.72
N PHE A 15 5.57 -9.57 -11.49
CA PHE A 15 6.68 -10.45 -11.14
C PHE A 15 7.95 -10.00 -11.87
N PRO A 16 9.17 -10.34 -11.40
CA PRO A 16 10.42 -9.77 -11.90
C PRO A 16 10.63 -9.92 -13.41
N GLU A 17 10.17 -11.03 -13.99
CA GLU A 17 10.38 -11.35 -15.41
C GLU A 17 9.51 -10.55 -16.38
N ILE A 18 8.50 -9.81 -15.90
CA ILE A 18 7.63 -9.01 -16.78
C ILE A 18 8.35 -7.79 -17.38
N ASP A 19 9.30 -7.20 -16.65
CA ASP A 19 10.16 -6.12 -17.14
C ASP A 19 11.46 -6.02 -16.31
N GLN A 20 12.60 -5.86 -16.97
CA GLN A 20 13.92 -5.81 -16.34
C GLN A 20 14.09 -4.65 -15.33
N SER A 21 13.27 -3.60 -15.42
CA SER A 21 13.31 -2.45 -14.50
C SER A 21 12.83 -2.76 -13.08
N LEU A 22 12.14 -3.88 -12.85
CA LEU A 22 11.53 -4.17 -11.55
C LEU A 22 12.51 -4.71 -10.51
N GLY A 23 13.55 -5.45 -10.94
CA GLY A 23 14.42 -6.17 -10.02
C GLY A 23 13.63 -7.14 -9.11
N ASN A 24 14.18 -7.42 -7.93
CA ASN A 24 13.67 -8.50 -7.06
C ASN A 24 12.83 -8.02 -5.87
N ASN A 25 12.53 -6.73 -5.79
CA ASN A 25 11.73 -6.15 -4.72
C ASN A 25 10.53 -5.38 -5.32
N ILE A 26 9.34 -5.91 -5.10
CA ILE A 26 8.06 -5.52 -5.69
C ILE A 26 7.00 -5.59 -4.59
N ASN A 27 6.55 -4.44 -4.11
CA ASN A 27 5.61 -4.35 -3.00
C ASN A 27 4.74 -3.09 -3.02
N GLY A 28 3.86 -3.00 -2.02
CA GLY A 28 3.02 -1.82 -1.78
C GLY A 28 2.03 -1.52 -2.92
N PRO A 29 1.20 -2.49 -3.36
CA PRO A 29 0.24 -2.25 -4.43
C PRO A 29 -0.81 -1.20 -4.03
N SER A 30 -1.30 -0.45 -5.02
CA SER A 30 -2.50 0.37 -4.98
C SER A 30 -3.11 0.41 -6.38
N LEU A 31 -4.39 0.09 -6.52
CA LEU A 31 -5.06 -0.09 -7.80
C LEU A 31 -6.22 0.90 -7.95
N ILE A 32 -6.34 1.50 -9.14
CA ILE A 32 -7.52 2.28 -9.53
C ILE A 32 -8.06 1.81 -10.88
N CYS A 33 -9.38 1.93 -11.07
CA CYS A 33 -9.98 2.01 -12.41
C CYS A 33 -9.71 3.41 -12.95
N VAL A 34 -9.24 3.52 -14.19
CA VAL A 34 -8.92 4.82 -14.77
C VAL A 34 -10.22 5.61 -15.00
N PRO A 35 -10.40 6.79 -14.39
CA PRO A 35 -11.64 7.54 -14.52
C PRO A 35 -11.93 8.01 -15.94
N GLU A 36 -13.22 8.12 -16.30
CA GLU A 36 -13.66 8.54 -17.64
C GLU A 36 -13.18 9.94 -18.04
N TRP A 37 -12.88 10.80 -17.06
CA TRP A 37 -12.37 12.15 -17.31
C TRP A 37 -10.90 12.19 -17.73
N ILE A 38 -10.18 11.06 -17.66
CA ILE A 38 -8.81 10.95 -18.17
C ILE A 38 -8.84 10.69 -19.67
N SER A 39 -8.32 11.64 -20.43
CA SER A 39 -8.17 11.48 -21.87
C SER A 39 -6.97 10.59 -22.21
N ASN A 40 -7.15 9.67 -23.16
CA ASN A 40 -6.10 8.76 -23.67
C ASN A 40 -5.42 7.93 -22.56
N PRO A 41 -6.18 7.13 -21.78
CA PRO A 41 -5.60 6.29 -20.74
C PRO A 41 -4.69 5.21 -21.35
N LEU A 42 -3.67 4.75 -20.60
CA LEU A 42 -2.81 3.65 -21.05
C LEU A 42 -3.54 2.30 -21.08
N GLY A 43 -4.57 2.15 -20.24
CA GLY A 43 -5.48 1.01 -20.16
C GLY A 43 -6.63 1.30 -19.19
N CYS A 44 -7.52 0.34 -18.97
CA CYS A 44 -8.65 0.50 -18.03
C CYS A 44 -8.24 0.60 -16.56
N TYR A 45 -7.08 0.06 -16.18
CA TYR A 45 -6.61 -0.02 -14.80
C TYR A 45 -5.18 0.48 -14.66
N TYR A 46 -4.92 1.24 -13.59
CA TYR A 46 -3.57 1.64 -13.17
C TYR A 46 -3.22 1.02 -11.82
N LEU A 47 -2.09 0.30 -11.78
CA LEU A 47 -1.52 -0.30 -10.59
C LEU A 47 -0.21 0.42 -10.23
N TYR A 48 -0.24 1.09 -9.08
CA TYR A 48 0.92 1.74 -8.47
C TYR A 48 1.57 0.79 -7.47
N PHE A 49 2.89 0.75 -7.47
CA PHE A 49 3.67 -0.08 -6.55
C PHE A 49 5.10 0.43 -6.44
N SER A 50 5.93 -0.19 -5.61
CA SER A 50 7.30 0.26 -5.37
C SER A 50 8.26 -0.90 -5.13
N ALA A 51 9.55 -0.58 -5.09
CA ALA A 51 10.50 -1.35 -4.29
C ALA A 51 10.57 -0.72 -2.89
N HIS A 52 10.88 -1.51 -1.87
CA HIS A 52 11.02 -1.06 -0.47
C HIS A 52 11.96 0.15 -0.34
N GLN A 53 13.03 0.16 -1.15
CA GLN A 53 14.01 1.23 -1.22
C GLN A 53 14.09 1.79 -2.66
N GLY A 54 12.93 2.05 -3.27
CA GLY A 54 12.84 2.56 -4.64
C GLY A 54 13.16 4.05 -4.78
N SER A 55 13.72 4.45 -5.92
CA SER A 55 13.92 5.87 -6.28
C SER A 55 12.75 6.50 -7.01
N TYR A 56 11.65 5.76 -7.21
CA TYR A 56 10.43 6.23 -7.86
C TYR A 56 9.25 5.29 -7.54
N ILE A 57 8.02 5.81 -7.66
CA ILE A 57 6.80 5.00 -7.65
C ILE A 57 6.58 4.43 -9.04
N ARG A 58 6.43 3.11 -9.12
CA ARG A 58 6.22 2.36 -10.35
C ARG A 58 4.75 2.38 -10.75
N LEU A 59 4.51 2.27 -12.05
CA LEU A 59 3.19 2.19 -12.64
C LEU A 59 3.13 1.01 -13.61
N ALA A 60 2.11 0.18 -13.46
CA ALA A 60 1.67 -0.78 -14.46
C ALA A 60 0.24 -0.48 -14.89
N TYR A 61 -0.12 -0.90 -16.09
CA TYR A 61 -1.48 -0.73 -16.63
C TYR A 61 -1.97 -1.98 -17.35
N ALA A 62 -3.28 -2.18 -17.36
CA ALA A 62 -3.95 -3.28 -18.05
C ALA A 62 -5.39 -2.89 -18.42
N ASP A 63 -5.97 -3.59 -19.39
CA ASP A 63 -7.40 -3.47 -19.73
C ASP A 63 -8.28 -4.45 -18.95
N ASP A 64 -7.69 -5.42 -18.26
CA ASP A 64 -8.36 -6.44 -17.45
C ASP A 64 -7.55 -6.70 -16.17
N LEU A 65 -8.25 -6.94 -15.04
CA LEU A 65 -7.62 -7.26 -13.76
C LEU A 65 -6.77 -8.54 -13.79
N GLU A 66 -7.09 -9.50 -14.67
CA GLU A 66 -6.27 -10.70 -14.93
C GLU A 66 -5.08 -10.43 -15.86
N GLY A 67 -4.90 -9.19 -16.33
CA GLY A 67 -3.86 -8.78 -17.25
C GLY A 67 -4.18 -9.08 -18.72
N PRO A 68 -3.17 -9.03 -19.62
CA PRO A 68 -1.76 -8.83 -19.32
C PRO A 68 -1.47 -7.42 -18.79
N TRP A 69 -0.62 -7.35 -17.77
CA TRP A 69 -0.12 -6.08 -17.22
C TRP A 69 1.11 -5.61 -18.00
N GLN A 70 1.21 -4.31 -18.24
CA GLN A 70 2.34 -3.67 -18.91
C GLN A 70 3.00 -2.66 -17.98
N ILE A 71 4.34 -2.60 -17.98
CA ILE A 71 5.10 -1.67 -17.13
C ILE A 71 5.29 -0.34 -17.85
N TYR A 72 4.85 0.75 -17.21
CA TYR A 72 5.21 2.10 -17.62
C TYR A 72 6.58 2.46 -17.03
N LYS A 73 7.62 2.31 -17.84
CA LYS A 73 9.03 2.33 -17.39
C LYS A 73 9.46 3.59 -16.65
N SER A 74 8.88 4.74 -16.98
CA SER A 74 9.19 6.00 -16.29
C SER A 74 8.64 6.06 -14.87
N GLY A 75 7.67 5.21 -14.51
CA GLY A 75 6.93 5.32 -13.26
C GLY A 75 6.07 6.58 -13.20
N SER A 76 5.55 6.90 -12.01
CA SER A 76 4.57 7.98 -11.83
C SER A 76 5.02 9.14 -10.93
N LEU A 77 6.04 8.92 -10.10
CA LEU A 77 6.62 9.95 -9.23
C LEU A 77 8.09 9.63 -8.95
N GLN A 78 9.00 10.56 -9.19
CA GLN A 78 10.43 10.38 -8.91
C GLN A 78 10.81 10.87 -7.51
N LEU A 79 11.81 10.23 -6.88
CA LEU A 79 12.36 10.67 -5.59
C LEU A 79 12.82 12.13 -5.63
N VAL A 80 13.43 12.57 -6.73
CA VAL A 80 13.89 13.96 -6.91
C VAL A 80 12.75 14.98 -6.94
N GLU A 81 11.53 14.54 -7.23
CA GLU A 81 10.33 15.38 -7.31
C GLU A 81 9.48 15.30 -6.03
N SER A 82 9.91 14.52 -5.04
CA SER A 82 9.06 14.08 -3.92
C SER A 82 9.17 14.90 -2.63
N PHE A 83 10.01 15.95 -2.61
CA PHE A 83 10.40 16.68 -1.39
C PHE A 83 11.03 15.81 -0.28
N PHE A 84 11.43 14.57 -0.57
CA PHE A 84 12.36 13.82 0.26
C PHE A 84 13.80 14.04 -0.22
N PRO A 85 14.78 13.91 0.67
CA PRO A 85 16.19 13.94 0.30
C PRO A 85 16.49 12.90 -0.79
N THR A 86 17.40 13.24 -1.70
CA THR A 86 18.00 12.30 -2.67
C THR A 86 19.35 11.75 -2.18
N GLU A 87 19.92 12.37 -1.15
CA GLU A 87 21.22 12.03 -0.56
C GLU A 87 21.17 12.15 0.97
N ILE A 88 22.03 11.37 1.64
CA ILE A 88 22.19 11.39 3.10
C ILE A 88 23.53 12.03 3.43
N SER A 89 23.54 12.99 4.37
CA SER A 89 24.78 13.67 4.73
C SER A 89 25.78 12.71 5.39
N PRO A 90 27.10 12.93 5.25
CA PRO A 90 28.12 12.06 5.86
C PRO A 90 27.94 11.89 7.37
N GLN A 91 27.43 12.91 8.06
CA GLN A 91 27.26 12.94 9.52
C GLN A 91 26.20 11.93 10.00
N ILE A 92 25.12 11.76 9.24
CA ILE A 92 24.04 10.80 9.55
C ILE A 92 24.22 9.45 8.83
N SER A 93 25.11 9.37 7.83
CA SER A 93 25.37 8.17 7.03
C SER A 93 25.73 6.92 7.86
N LYS A 94 26.46 7.09 8.97
CA LYS A 94 26.81 5.99 9.88
C LYS A 94 25.56 5.35 10.52
N TYR A 95 24.56 6.15 10.85
CA TYR A 95 23.30 5.69 11.42
C TYR A 95 22.38 5.10 10.33
N ALA A 96 22.35 5.72 9.17
CA ALA A 96 21.61 5.25 8.00
C ALA A 96 22.03 3.83 7.57
N LYS A 97 23.35 3.59 7.44
CA LYS A 97 23.91 2.27 7.08
C LYS A 97 23.57 1.16 8.06
N LYS A 98 23.36 1.47 9.34
CA LYS A 98 23.02 0.47 10.36
C LYS A 98 21.64 -0.15 10.12
N TYR A 99 20.73 0.59 9.50
CA TYR A 99 19.34 0.18 9.28
C TYR A 99 18.99 0.07 7.78
N ASP A 100 20.02 0.05 6.92
CA ASP A 100 19.87 0.05 5.47
C ASP A 100 18.95 1.18 4.95
N ASN A 101 18.96 2.32 5.64
CA ASN A 101 18.11 3.46 5.31
C ASN A 101 18.80 4.29 4.24
N ILE A 102 18.47 4.07 2.98
CA ILE A 102 18.86 4.94 1.86
C ILE A 102 17.71 5.89 1.49
N PRO A 103 17.97 7.04 0.83
CA PRO A 103 16.92 7.86 0.24
C PRO A 103 15.98 7.02 -0.66
N HIS A 104 14.68 7.06 -0.38
CA HIS A 104 13.67 6.32 -1.14
C HIS A 104 12.29 6.96 -1.01
N ILE A 105 11.40 6.56 -1.93
CA ILE A 105 9.95 6.70 -1.79
C ILE A 105 9.26 5.36 -2.10
N ALA A 106 8.21 5.04 -1.36
CA ALA A 106 7.54 3.74 -1.45
C ALA A 106 6.10 3.74 -0.91
N SER A 107 5.45 2.59 -1.06
CA SER A 107 4.11 2.24 -0.57
C SER A 107 3.04 3.26 -0.93
N PRO A 108 2.80 3.47 -2.25
CA PRO A 108 1.75 4.38 -2.69
C PRO A 108 0.37 3.90 -2.20
N ASP A 109 -0.50 4.85 -1.91
CA ASP A 109 -1.94 4.68 -1.66
C ASP A 109 -2.65 5.72 -2.52
N VAL A 110 -3.40 5.28 -3.52
CA VAL A 110 -3.88 6.13 -4.61
C VAL A 110 -5.41 6.16 -4.64
N HIS A 111 -5.96 7.37 -4.62
CA HIS A 111 -7.40 7.63 -4.52
C HIS A 111 -7.84 8.58 -5.61
N ILE A 112 -9.02 8.31 -6.18
CA ILE A 112 -9.67 9.18 -7.15
C ILE A 112 -10.54 10.19 -6.40
N HIS A 113 -10.41 11.46 -6.75
CA HIS A 113 -11.23 12.55 -6.26
C HIS A 113 -12.08 13.10 -7.41
N GLU A 114 -13.29 12.55 -7.56
CA GLU A 114 -14.16 12.83 -8.69
C GLU A 114 -14.57 14.29 -8.81
N GLU A 115 -14.90 14.94 -7.69
CA GLU A 115 -15.37 16.34 -7.68
C GLU A 115 -14.32 17.30 -8.22
N SER A 116 -13.04 17.08 -7.88
CA SER A 116 -11.94 17.91 -8.36
C SER A 116 -11.31 17.38 -9.66
N GLN A 117 -11.72 16.20 -10.12
CA GLN A 117 -11.05 15.45 -11.20
C GLN A 117 -9.55 15.39 -10.96
N GLU A 118 -9.16 14.93 -9.78
CA GLU A 118 -7.76 14.72 -9.41
C GLU A 118 -7.57 13.30 -8.88
N ILE A 119 -6.33 12.82 -8.94
CA ILE A 119 -5.91 11.60 -8.27
C ILE A 119 -4.88 11.98 -7.21
N TYR A 120 -5.10 11.55 -5.97
CA TYR A 120 -4.18 11.79 -4.87
C TYR A 120 -3.40 10.52 -4.59
N MET A 121 -2.08 10.65 -4.43
CA MET A 121 -1.18 9.60 -4.02
C MET A 121 -0.57 9.95 -2.68
N TYR A 122 -0.84 9.15 -1.66
CA TYR A 122 -0.12 9.17 -0.40
C TYR A 122 1.07 8.22 -0.53
N TYR A 123 2.28 8.69 -0.25
CA TYR A 123 3.50 7.90 -0.34
C TYR A 123 4.43 8.27 0.80
N HIS A 124 5.26 7.33 1.23
CA HIS A 124 6.25 7.61 2.26
C HIS A 124 7.65 7.73 1.67
N GLY A 125 8.53 8.39 2.42
CA GLY A 125 9.94 8.47 2.11
C GLY A 125 10.78 8.77 3.35
N LEU A 126 12.09 8.63 3.22
CA LEU A 126 13.05 8.80 4.32
C LEU A 126 13.42 10.28 4.52
N GLN A 127 13.19 10.84 5.70
CA GLN A 127 13.64 12.18 6.08
C GLN A 127 15.14 12.21 6.44
N LEU A 128 15.73 13.42 6.49
CA LEU A 128 17.13 13.62 6.91
C LEU A 128 17.39 13.13 8.34
N ASP A 129 16.38 13.10 9.20
CA ASP A 129 16.48 12.56 10.56
C ASP A 129 16.24 11.04 10.63
N LEU A 130 16.21 10.37 9.47
CA LEU A 130 16.00 8.94 9.28
C LEU A 130 14.59 8.43 9.65
N ARG A 131 13.63 9.32 9.93
CA ARG A 131 12.24 8.93 10.07
C ARG A 131 11.61 8.73 8.69
N GLN A 132 10.89 7.63 8.51
CA GLN A 132 10.03 7.48 7.34
C GLN A 132 8.70 8.19 7.61
N MET A 133 8.34 9.11 6.71
CA MET A 133 7.17 9.98 6.85
C MET A 133 6.39 9.98 5.55
N THR A 134 5.11 10.36 5.60
CA THR A 134 4.24 10.41 4.42
C THR A 134 4.00 11.84 3.93
N ARG A 135 3.91 11.96 2.60
CA ARG A 135 3.48 13.15 1.86
C ARG A 135 2.36 12.78 0.88
N VAL A 136 1.76 13.80 0.27
CA VAL A 136 0.75 13.66 -0.78
C VAL A 136 1.34 14.17 -2.10
N ALA A 137 0.93 13.57 -3.21
CA ALA A 137 1.09 14.12 -4.55
C ALA A 137 -0.24 14.07 -5.29
N ARG A 138 -0.43 14.99 -6.24
CA ARG A 138 -1.68 15.12 -7.02
C ARG A 138 -1.42 14.96 -8.50
N SER A 139 -2.36 14.37 -9.22
CA SER A 139 -2.29 14.18 -10.67
C SER A 139 -3.64 14.44 -11.34
N LYS A 140 -3.58 14.86 -12.61
CA LYS A 140 -4.73 15.04 -13.52
C LYS A 140 -4.81 13.96 -14.59
N ASP A 141 -3.87 13.03 -14.63
CA ASP A 141 -3.82 11.96 -15.64
C ASP A 141 -3.47 10.59 -15.04
N GLY A 142 -3.23 10.53 -13.72
CA GLY A 142 -2.85 9.31 -13.01
C GLY A 142 -1.43 8.82 -13.35
N ILE A 143 -0.65 9.58 -14.13
CA ILE A 143 0.70 9.22 -14.55
C ILE A 143 1.70 10.22 -14.00
N HIS A 144 1.46 11.52 -14.18
CA HIS A 144 2.37 12.57 -13.75
C HIS A 144 1.87 13.19 -12.45
N PHE A 145 2.56 12.90 -11.35
CA PHE A 145 2.22 13.41 -10.02
C PHE A 145 3.07 14.60 -9.62
N VAL A 146 2.44 15.61 -9.03
CA VAL A 146 3.10 16.78 -8.43
C VAL A 146 2.99 16.68 -6.91
N ALA A 147 4.13 16.59 -6.24
CA ALA A 147 4.19 16.44 -4.79
C ALA A 147 3.81 17.72 -4.04
N GLU A 148 3.23 17.55 -2.86
CA GLU A 148 3.01 18.60 -1.88
C GLU A 148 4.15 18.62 -0.83
N PRO A 149 4.59 19.80 -0.37
CA PRO A 149 5.75 19.95 0.49
C PRO A 149 5.48 19.67 1.98
N GLU A 150 4.24 19.41 2.39
CA GLU A 150 3.89 19.14 3.78
C GLU A 150 4.10 17.65 4.15
N ILE A 151 4.56 17.39 5.38
CA ILE A 151 4.59 16.05 5.95
C ILE A 151 3.29 15.86 6.73
N ILE A 152 2.51 14.84 6.38
CA ILE A 152 1.14 14.70 6.91
C ILE A 152 0.98 13.58 7.94
N SER A 153 1.83 12.55 7.91
CA SER A 153 1.71 11.41 8.84
C SER A 153 2.99 10.57 8.87
N LEU A 154 2.94 9.48 9.65
CA LEU A 154 3.95 8.42 9.66
C LEU A 154 3.87 7.59 8.36
N SER A 155 4.89 6.78 8.09
CA SER A 155 4.93 5.94 6.88
C SER A 155 3.81 4.90 6.79
N TYR A 156 3.58 4.41 5.57
CA TYR A 156 2.54 3.44 5.23
C TYR A 156 1.11 3.95 5.52
N LEU A 157 0.85 5.25 5.34
CA LEU A 157 -0.51 5.78 5.44
C LEU A 157 -1.41 5.15 4.37
N ARG A 158 -2.54 4.61 4.82
CA ARG A 158 -3.69 4.25 3.97
C ARG A 158 -4.87 5.13 4.33
N VAL A 159 -5.51 5.73 3.34
CA VAL A 159 -6.58 6.72 3.51
C VAL A 159 -7.93 6.11 3.15
N PHE A 160 -8.98 6.57 3.82
CA PHE A 160 -10.37 6.29 3.48
C PHE A 160 -11.25 7.49 3.82
N ASN A 161 -12.37 7.61 3.11
CA ASN A 161 -13.36 8.65 3.36
C ASN A 161 -14.48 8.11 4.23
N TYR A 162 -14.85 8.87 5.27
CA TYR A 162 -16.02 8.57 6.10
C TYR A 162 -16.55 9.87 6.72
N ASP A 163 -17.88 10.06 6.66
CA ASP A 163 -18.59 11.21 7.25
C ASP A 163 -17.94 12.59 6.98
N GLY A 164 -17.57 12.84 5.73
CA GLY A 164 -16.97 14.12 5.30
C GLY A 164 -15.55 14.37 5.83
N TRP A 165 -14.85 13.33 6.26
CA TRP A 165 -13.45 13.37 6.67
C TRP A 165 -12.61 12.39 5.85
N TYR A 166 -11.35 12.78 5.63
CA TYR A 166 -10.28 11.91 5.16
C TYR A 166 -9.60 11.30 6.38
N TYR A 167 -9.94 10.08 6.72
CA TYR A 167 -9.21 9.33 7.73
C TYR A 167 -8.02 8.62 7.11
N GLY A 168 -6.97 8.38 7.87
CA GLY A 168 -5.90 7.51 7.44
C GLY A 168 -5.27 6.74 8.59
N MET A 169 -4.79 5.54 8.31
CA MET A 169 -4.06 4.71 9.27
C MET A 169 -2.63 4.51 8.76
N ALA A 170 -1.66 4.91 9.57
CA ALA A 170 -0.23 4.68 9.30
C ALA A 170 0.31 3.55 10.18
N MET A 171 1.43 2.94 9.81
CA MET A 171 2.08 1.91 10.62
C MET A 171 2.55 2.49 11.98
N PRO A 172 2.40 1.77 13.12
CA PRO A 172 1.81 0.45 13.29
C PRO A 172 0.34 0.53 13.77
N GLY A 173 -0.55 1.13 12.97
CA GLY A 173 -1.98 1.25 13.29
C GLY A 173 -2.34 2.53 14.04
N ILE A 174 -1.69 3.65 13.72
CA ILE A 174 -1.99 4.98 14.27
C ILE A 174 -2.91 5.71 13.29
N PHE A 175 -4.05 6.19 13.78
CA PHE A 175 -5.02 6.92 13.00
C PHE A 175 -4.72 8.41 12.93
N PHE A 176 -5.10 9.01 11.82
CA PHE A 176 -5.07 10.43 11.53
C PHE A 176 -6.37 10.82 10.82
N ARG A 177 -6.73 12.10 10.82
CA ARG A 177 -7.77 12.61 9.91
C ARG A 177 -7.51 14.02 9.42
N SER A 178 -8.04 14.36 8.25
CA SER A 178 -7.98 15.69 7.65
C SER A 178 -9.32 16.07 7.01
N ARG A 179 -9.59 17.37 6.90
CA ARG A 179 -10.77 17.89 6.18
C ARG A 179 -10.62 17.85 4.67
N ASN A 180 -9.40 17.82 4.15
CA ASN A 180 -9.16 17.91 2.70
C ASN A 180 -8.28 16.78 2.15
N GLY A 181 -7.70 15.95 3.02
CA GLY A 181 -6.83 14.85 2.60
C GLY A 181 -5.45 15.29 2.09
N ILE A 182 -5.13 16.59 2.11
CA ILE A 182 -3.86 17.11 1.57
C ILE A 182 -2.92 17.55 2.68
N ASN A 183 -3.46 18.16 3.73
CA ASN A 183 -2.70 18.76 4.81
C ASN A 183 -3.48 18.72 6.14
N ASN A 184 -2.87 19.25 7.21
CA ASN A 184 -3.53 19.42 8.50
C ASN A 184 -4.13 18.11 9.04
N PHE A 185 -3.41 17.00 8.87
CA PHE A 185 -3.81 15.73 9.46
C PHE A 185 -3.62 15.76 10.98
N GLU A 186 -4.72 15.62 11.73
CA GLU A 186 -4.67 15.49 13.18
C GLU A 186 -4.49 14.04 13.58
N ARG A 187 -3.60 13.79 14.55
CA ARG A 187 -3.31 12.44 15.06
C ARG A 187 -4.39 12.02 16.06
N GLY A 188 -4.85 10.78 15.91
CA GLY A 188 -5.81 10.14 16.81
C GLY A 188 -5.26 8.89 17.51
N PRO A 189 -6.12 7.89 17.76
CA PRO A 189 -5.73 6.73 18.56
C PRO A 189 -4.79 5.80 17.81
N SER A 190 -4.16 4.91 18.56
CA SER A 190 -3.45 3.75 18.02
C SER A 190 -4.23 2.49 18.41
N LEU A 191 -4.67 1.72 17.42
CA LEU A 191 -5.53 0.56 17.66
C LEU A 191 -4.77 -0.77 17.67
N PHE A 192 -3.50 -0.77 17.26
CA PHE A 192 -2.71 -1.98 17.10
C PHE A 192 -1.43 -1.95 17.95
N ASN A 193 -0.82 -3.12 18.10
CA ASN A 193 0.48 -3.25 18.76
C ASN A 193 1.63 -2.83 17.83
N HIS A 194 2.82 -2.66 18.39
CA HIS A 194 4.01 -2.21 17.66
C HIS A 194 4.47 -3.15 16.53
N ASN A 195 4.00 -4.39 16.48
CA ASN A 195 4.33 -5.37 15.44
C ASN A 195 3.41 -5.32 14.21
N MET A 196 2.30 -4.59 14.26
CA MET A 196 1.50 -4.32 13.06
C MET A 196 2.39 -3.71 11.96
N ARG A 197 2.21 -4.19 10.73
CA ARG A 197 3.10 -3.88 9.61
C ARG A 197 2.38 -3.15 8.50
N HIS A 198 1.69 -3.87 7.63
CA HIS A 198 1.02 -3.33 6.46
C HIS A 198 -0.49 -3.43 6.62
N SER A 199 -1.22 -2.51 6.00
CA SER A 199 -2.68 -2.54 6.00
C SER A 199 -3.31 -2.15 4.67
N ALA A 200 -4.55 -2.56 4.50
CA ALA A 200 -5.54 -2.01 3.58
C ALA A 200 -6.82 -1.68 4.36
N LEU A 201 -7.52 -0.64 3.92
CA LEU A 201 -8.71 -0.13 4.59
C LEU A 201 -9.89 -0.17 3.63
N ARG A 202 -11.03 -0.66 4.12
CA ARG A 202 -12.30 -0.69 3.37
C ARG A 202 -13.43 -0.28 4.28
N VAL A 203 -14.25 0.67 3.86
CA VAL A 203 -15.46 1.08 4.59
C VAL A 203 -16.67 0.34 4.02
N ASP A 204 -17.41 -0.32 4.89
CA ASP A 204 -18.69 -0.98 4.56
C ASP A 204 -19.77 -0.40 5.46
N LYS A 205 -20.49 0.59 4.95
CA LYS A 205 -21.41 1.45 5.73
C LYS A 205 -20.64 2.09 6.89
N ASP A 206 -20.94 1.70 8.13
CA ASP A 206 -20.30 2.22 9.34
C ASP A 206 -19.27 1.25 9.93
N ILE A 207 -18.84 0.24 9.16
CA ILE A 207 -17.80 -0.70 9.58
C ILE A 207 -16.54 -0.50 8.77
N LEU A 208 -15.45 -0.14 9.42
CA LEU A 208 -14.12 -0.18 8.83
C LEU A 208 -13.55 -1.59 8.92
N GLN A 209 -13.29 -2.18 7.76
CA GLN A 209 -12.57 -3.44 7.59
C GLN A 209 -11.08 -3.12 7.39
N ILE A 210 -10.24 -3.62 8.29
CA ILE A 210 -8.80 -3.42 8.28
C ILE A 210 -8.14 -4.76 7.94
N PHE A 211 -7.67 -4.91 6.70
CA PHE A 211 -6.84 -6.04 6.31
C PHE A 211 -5.40 -5.72 6.70
N TRP A 212 -4.71 -6.60 7.41
CA TRP A 212 -3.39 -6.26 7.96
C TRP A 212 -2.46 -7.47 8.11
N THR A 213 -1.16 -7.19 8.24
CA THR A 213 -0.13 -8.18 8.53
C THR A 213 0.69 -7.78 9.76
N GLN A 214 1.41 -8.74 10.34
CA GLN A 214 2.16 -8.54 11.58
C GLN A 214 3.58 -9.11 11.48
N VAL A 215 4.56 -8.33 11.92
CA VAL A 215 5.94 -8.79 12.06
C VAL A 215 6.04 -9.86 13.15
N GLY A 216 6.75 -10.94 12.86
CA GLY A 216 6.99 -12.05 13.77
C GLY A 216 5.98 -13.20 13.62
N ASP A 217 4.94 -13.03 12.81
CA ASP A 217 4.06 -14.13 12.43
C ASP A 217 4.82 -15.14 11.57
N CYS A 218 4.48 -16.44 11.72
CA CYS A 218 5.16 -17.56 11.06
C CYS A 218 4.13 -18.51 10.40
N PRO A 219 3.92 -18.43 9.08
CA PRO A 219 4.35 -17.33 8.21
C PRO A 219 3.59 -16.03 8.48
N GLU A 220 4.15 -14.91 8.04
CA GLU A 220 3.37 -13.66 7.92
C GLU A 220 2.27 -13.85 6.88
N ARG A 221 1.05 -13.49 7.27
CA ARG A 221 -0.20 -13.78 6.55
C ARG A 221 -1.16 -12.61 6.70
N ILE A 222 -2.22 -12.60 5.90
CA ILE A 222 -3.21 -11.50 5.92
C ILE A 222 -4.32 -11.82 6.91
N LEU A 223 -4.55 -10.90 7.83
CA LEU A 223 -5.59 -10.90 8.85
C LEU A 223 -6.64 -9.84 8.54
N LEU A 224 -7.84 -9.97 9.09
CA LEU A 224 -8.88 -8.95 9.08
C LEU A 224 -9.33 -8.67 10.51
N SER A 225 -9.36 -7.39 10.86
CA SER A 225 -10.11 -6.89 12.01
C SER A 225 -11.11 -5.84 11.56
N ILE A 226 -12.13 -5.59 12.38
CA ILE A 226 -13.13 -4.55 12.11
C ILE A 226 -13.17 -3.49 13.22
N VAL A 227 -13.62 -2.30 12.86
CA VAL A 227 -13.89 -1.17 13.76
C VAL A 227 -15.29 -0.64 13.46
N ASP A 228 -16.08 -0.40 14.50
CA ASP A 228 -17.34 0.33 14.39
C ASP A 228 -17.05 1.84 14.33
N LEU A 229 -17.44 2.48 13.23
CA LEU A 229 -17.16 3.88 12.95
C LEU A 229 -18.20 4.84 13.56
N THR A 230 -19.30 4.33 14.12
CA THR A 230 -20.38 5.16 14.68
C THR A 230 -20.03 5.83 16.00
N GLU A 231 -19.06 5.27 16.73
CA GLU A 231 -18.52 5.85 17.95
C GLU A 231 -17.55 7.01 17.64
N ASP A 232 -17.23 7.82 18.66
CA ASP A 232 -16.17 8.82 18.52
C ASP A 232 -14.87 8.13 18.07
N TRP A 233 -14.23 8.67 17.04
CA TRP A 233 -13.02 8.10 16.47
C TRP A 233 -11.86 7.98 17.45
N LEU A 234 -11.84 8.78 18.52
CA LEU A 234 -10.85 8.64 19.61
C LEU A 234 -11.09 7.39 20.46
N ASP A 235 -12.32 6.87 20.47
CA ASP A 235 -12.76 5.72 21.25
C ASP A 235 -12.93 4.43 20.40
N TRP A 236 -12.60 4.49 19.11
CA TRP A 236 -12.62 3.34 18.21
C TRP A 236 -11.83 2.15 18.78
N LYS A 237 -12.38 0.95 18.56
CA LYS A 237 -11.79 -0.31 19.03
C LYS A 237 -11.74 -1.31 17.89
N VAL A 238 -10.60 -1.97 17.78
CA VAL A 238 -10.38 -3.04 16.81
C VAL A 238 -10.88 -4.37 17.38
N SER A 239 -11.58 -5.16 16.55
CA SER A 239 -11.97 -6.52 16.91
C SER A 239 -10.77 -7.48 16.93
N PRO A 240 -10.86 -8.63 17.63
CA PRO A 240 -9.91 -9.72 17.45
C PRO A 240 -9.80 -10.10 15.97
N PRO A 241 -8.58 -10.41 15.47
CA PRO A 241 -8.38 -10.72 14.08
C PRO A 241 -8.96 -12.07 13.69
N ILE A 242 -9.41 -12.17 12.44
CA ILE A 242 -9.64 -13.44 11.75
C ILE A 242 -8.64 -13.59 10.61
N GLU A 243 -8.30 -14.83 10.28
CA GLU A 243 -7.42 -15.12 9.16
C GLU A 243 -8.16 -14.94 7.82
N VAL A 244 -7.49 -14.31 6.86
CA VAL A 244 -8.03 -14.04 5.52
C VAL A 244 -7.33 -14.89 4.47
N LEU A 245 -5.99 -14.82 4.44
CA LEU A 245 -5.20 -15.44 3.40
C LEU A 245 -3.84 -15.88 3.93
N PHE A 246 -3.47 -17.11 3.59
CA PHE A 246 -2.22 -17.77 3.95
C PHE A 246 -1.43 -18.10 2.66
N PRO A 247 -0.07 -18.10 2.68
CA PRO A 247 0.71 -18.53 1.52
C PRO A 247 0.49 -20.02 1.21
N GLU A 248 -0.05 -20.34 0.04
CA GLU A 248 -0.39 -21.72 -0.37
C GLU A 248 0.22 -22.11 -1.73
N LYS A 249 0.48 -21.14 -2.60
CA LYS A 249 1.02 -21.37 -3.95
C LYS A 249 2.52 -21.25 -4.00
N GLU A 250 3.13 -21.90 -4.98
CA GLU A 250 4.57 -21.79 -5.25
C GLU A 250 5.01 -20.33 -5.39
N TRP A 251 4.28 -19.54 -6.18
CA TRP A 251 4.54 -18.10 -6.37
C TRP A 251 4.22 -17.24 -5.14
N GLU A 252 3.54 -17.79 -4.12
CA GLU A 252 3.39 -17.14 -2.80
C GLU A 252 4.54 -17.46 -1.86
N GLY A 253 5.47 -18.33 -2.27
CA GLY A 253 6.44 -18.94 -1.38
C GLY A 253 5.84 -20.04 -0.49
N GLY A 254 4.61 -20.49 -0.76
CA GLY A 254 3.89 -21.47 0.07
C GLY A 254 4.54 -22.85 0.17
N TYR A 255 5.52 -23.15 -0.70
CA TYR A 255 6.31 -24.38 -0.65
C TYR A 255 7.66 -24.22 0.07
N LEU A 256 8.00 -22.99 0.46
CA LEU A 256 9.18 -22.71 1.26
C LEU A 256 8.87 -22.93 2.75
N PRO A 257 9.89 -23.24 3.57
CA PRO A 257 9.71 -23.33 5.01
C PRO A 257 9.11 -22.03 5.59
N PRO A 258 8.08 -22.10 6.45
CA PRO A 258 7.58 -20.93 7.14
C PRO A 258 8.59 -20.48 8.20
N GLU A 259 8.92 -19.19 8.19
CA GLU A 259 9.78 -18.56 9.20
C GLU A 259 9.10 -17.30 9.75
N PRO A 260 9.33 -16.95 11.04
CA PRO A 260 8.87 -15.68 11.59
C PRO A 260 9.39 -14.51 10.77
N SER A 261 8.50 -13.60 10.36
CA SER A 261 8.94 -12.46 9.59
C SER A 261 9.74 -11.46 10.44
N VAL A 262 10.73 -10.81 9.82
CA VAL A 262 11.56 -9.76 10.43
C VAL A 262 11.21 -8.42 9.81
N ARG A 263 11.24 -7.35 10.63
CA ARG A 263 11.03 -5.97 10.17
C ARG A 263 12.11 -5.57 9.16
N GLY A 264 11.69 -4.93 8.07
CA GLY A 264 12.57 -4.46 7.01
C GLY A 264 12.27 -5.11 5.65
N PRO A 265 13.07 -4.77 4.62
CA PRO A 265 12.94 -5.31 3.28
C PRO A 265 13.27 -6.80 3.24
N ILE A 266 12.78 -7.48 2.22
CA ILE A 266 13.27 -8.82 1.87
C ILE A 266 13.41 -8.94 0.35
N ASN A 267 14.58 -9.40 -0.09
CA ASN A 267 14.93 -9.50 -1.52
C ASN A 267 15.04 -10.95 -2.01
N GLU A 268 14.69 -11.90 -1.15
CA GLU A 268 14.61 -13.33 -1.43
C GLU A 268 13.18 -13.81 -1.23
N SER A 269 12.82 -14.88 -1.94
CA SER A 269 11.51 -15.48 -1.78
C SER A 269 11.41 -16.21 -0.45
N VAL A 270 10.34 -15.94 0.30
CA VAL A 270 10.02 -16.57 1.58
C VAL A 270 8.53 -16.94 1.65
N CYS A 271 8.14 -17.85 2.53
CA CYS A 271 6.73 -18.16 2.76
C CYS A 271 6.06 -17.01 3.56
N GLN A 272 5.71 -15.89 2.92
CA GLN A 272 5.11 -14.71 3.58
C GLN A 272 4.22 -13.93 2.60
N LEU A 273 3.04 -13.48 3.06
CA LEU A 273 2.20 -12.51 2.36
C LEU A 273 2.28 -11.15 3.06
N ARG A 274 2.38 -10.07 2.29
CA ARG A 274 2.57 -8.69 2.80
C ARG A 274 1.69 -7.69 2.03
N ASP A 275 1.75 -6.42 2.45
CA ASP A 275 1.19 -5.26 1.74
C ASP A 275 -0.19 -5.47 1.09
N PRO A 276 -1.25 -5.79 1.88
CA PRO A 276 -2.58 -5.85 1.31
C PRO A 276 -3.00 -4.48 0.78
N ALA A 277 -3.82 -4.47 -0.27
CA ALA A 277 -4.54 -3.31 -0.79
C ALA A 277 -5.93 -3.74 -1.26
N ILE A 278 -6.94 -2.89 -1.11
CA ILE A 278 -8.32 -3.18 -1.51
C ILE A 278 -8.68 -2.35 -2.74
N TYR A 279 -9.38 -3.00 -3.66
CA TYR A 279 -10.01 -2.39 -4.82
C TYR A 279 -11.44 -2.91 -4.95
N GLU A 280 -12.38 -2.03 -5.30
CA GLU A 280 -13.80 -2.39 -5.46
C GLU A 280 -14.34 -1.86 -6.79
N GLU A 281 -15.08 -2.69 -7.50
CA GLU A 281 -15.83 -2.30 -8.70
C GLU A 281 -17.12 -3.12 -8.78
N GLU A 282 -18.22 -2.47 -9.16
CA GLU A 282 -19.50 -3.15 -9.43
C GLU A 282 -19.97 -4.11 -8.32
N GLY A 283 -19.69 -3.77 -7.04
CA GLY A 283 -20.03 -4.60 -5.88
C GLY A 283 -19.14 -5.83 -5.66
N ARG A 284 -18.06 -5.97 -6.44
CA ARG A 284 -17.02 -6.98 -6.27
C ARG A 284 -15.86 -6.38 -5.49
N ILE A 285 -15.28 -7.18 -4.61
CA ILE A 285 -14.18 -6.78 -3.74
C ILE A 285 -12.95 -7.55 -4.15
N PHE A 286 -11.86 -6.85 -4.41
CA PHE A 286 -10.57 -7.43 -4.73
C PHE A 286 -9.54 -7.01 -3.70
N MET A 287 -8.63 -7.93 -3.40
CA MET A 287 -7.47 -7.69 -2.56
C MET A 287 -6.21 -7.98 -3.37
N LEU A 288 -5.38 -6.95 -3.54
CA LEU A 288 -4.01 -7.10 -4.00
C LEU A 288 -3.12 -7.33 -2.79
N TYR A 289 -2.01 -8.04 -2.98
CA TYR A 289 -1.05 -8.32 -1.91
C TYR A 289 0.32 -8.69 -2.47
N SER A 290 1.35 -8.41 -1.69
CA SER A 290 2.71 -8.85 -1.95
C SER A 290 2.88 -10.33 -1.63
N ILE A 291 3.60 -11.02 -2.50
CA ILE A 291 3.80 -12.47 -2.47
C ILE A 291 5.25 -12.82 -2.20
N ALA A 292 5.45 -14.01 -1.63
CA ALA A 292 6.76 -14.58 -1.36
C ALA A 292 7.69 -13.61 -0.58
N GLY A 293 7.14 -12.84 0.36
CA GLY A 293 7.79 -11.68 0.95
C GLY A 293 7.47 -10.41 0.17
N GLU A 294 8.41 -9.96 -0.66
CA GLU A 294 8.30 -8.74 -1.48
C GLU A 294 8.74 -9.04 -2.93
N SER A 295 8.43 -10.24 -3.45
CA SER A 295 8.92 -10.68 -4.77
C SER A 295 7.94 -10.49 -5.92
N GLY A 296 6.74 -9.99 -5.65
CA GLY A 296 5.71 -9.80 -6.67
C GLY A 296 4.38 -9.36 -6.08
N ILE A 297 3.38 -9.16 -6.93
CA ILE A 297 2.01 -8.81 -6.54
C ILE A 297 1.03 -9.80 -7.17
N ALA A 298 0.10 -10.26 -6.35
CA ALA A 298 -1.05 -11.05 -6.76
C ALA A 298 -2.36 -10.36 -6.38
N ILE A 299 -3.46 -10.83 -6.95
CA ILE A 299 -4.82 -10.32 -6.73
C ILE A 299 -5.80 -11.47 -6.47
N ALA A 300 -6.71 -11.28 -5.54
CA ALA A 300 -7.77 -12.22 -5.21
C ALA A 300 -9.11 -11.52 -5.04
N GLU A 301 -10.18 -12.16 -5.52
CA GLU A 301 -11.56 -11.73 -5.26
C GLU A 301 -11.99 -12.20 -3.87
N LEU A 302 -12.60 -11.30 -3.10
CA LEU A 302 -13.14 -11.55 -1.77
C LEU A 302 -14.67 -11.64 -1.82
N LYS A 303 -15.22 -12.59 -1.06
CA LYS A 303 -16.66 -12.60 -0.70
C LYS A 303 -16.80 -12.57 0.80
N ILE A 304 -17.29 -11.45 1.32
CA ILE A 304 -17.46 -11.19 2.75
C ILE A 304 -18.95 -11.34 3.08
N ASN A 305 -19.27 -12.24 4.02
CA ASN A 305 -20.62 -12.50 4.51
C ASN A 305 -20.69 -12.44 6.05
#